data_AF-A0A4Q6GL31-F1
#
_entry.id   AF-A0A4Q6GL31-F1
#
_cell.length_a   1.000
_cell.length_b   1.000
_cell.length_c   1.000
_cell.angle_alpha   90.00
_cell.angle_beta   90.00
_cell.angle_gamma   90.00
#
_symmetry.space_group_name_H-M   'P 1'
#
loop_
_entity.id
_entity.type
_entity.pdbx_description
1 polymer ?
#
loop_
_entity_poly.entity_id
_entity_poly.type
_entity_poly.pdbx_seq_one_letter_code
_entity_poly.pdbx_strand_id
1 'polypeptide(L)'
;MMFFDCVAASGRPCALPSRAADSVWHAWTRMNAADLDRFCILHFGSTIPHLDEARMTGSMGEALAACLVQGRRRASKPAAGTDLPRLFTLDQRLGMPRGFAYGIVGGLVACSNMDELGQPDGRPRFPHALAPQGLLRAGLISNAEFIKVRGPVAPPAAAPWAAIG
;
A
#
# COMPACT_ATOMS: atom_id res chain seq x y z
N MET A 1 6.61 -2.90 -12.93
CA MET A 1 6.93 -3.25 -11.54
C MET A 1 5.70 -3.85 -10.91
N MET A 2 5.78 -5.13 -10.57
CA MET A 2 4.62 -6.01 -10.34
C MET A 2 4.49 -6.37 -8.86
N PHE A 3 3.26 -6.68 -8.43
CA PHE A 3 2.91 -7.08 -7.07
C PHE A 3 3.81 -8.19 -6.50
N PHE A 4 4.06 -9.21 -7.31
CA PHE A 4 4.81 -10.41 -6.94
C PHE A 4 6.24 -10.10 -6.48
N ASP A 5 6.88 -9.08 -7.05
CA ASP A 5 8.20 -8.64 -6.60
C ASP A 5 8.11 -8.14 -5.15
N CYS A 6 7.08 -7.36 -4.82
CA CYS A 6 6.85 -6.86 -3.47
C CYS A 6 6.64 -8.00 -2.48
N VAL A 7 5.89 -9.03 -2.85
CA VAL A 7 5.65 -10.21 -2.00
C VAL A 7 6.96 -11.00 -1.78
N ALA A 8 7.73 -11.21 -2.84
CA ALA A 8 8.97 -11.99 -2.77
C ALA A 8 10.04 -11.36 -1.85
N ALA A 9 10.09 -10.01 -1.74
CA ALA A 9 11.10 -9.34 -0.91
C ALA A 9 10.60 -8.76 0.42
N SER A 10 9.30 -8.78 0.70
CA SER A 10 8.80 -8.26 1.97
C SER A 10 9.19 -9.12 3.16
N GLY A 11 9.35 -10.44 2.95
CA GLY A 11 9.46 -11.44 4.03
C GLY A 11 8.24 -11.46 4.97
N ARG A 12 7.14 -10.81 4.56
CA ARG A 12 5.92 -10.54 5.35
C ARG A 12 4.69 -10.58 4.45
N PRO A 13 3.48 -10.86 4.98
CA PRO A 13 2.26 -10.77 4.19
C PRO A 13 2.14 -9.42 3.45
N CYS A 14 1.83 -9.49 2.15
CA CYS A 14 1.58 -8.33 1.30
C CYS A 14 0.18 -8.46 0.71
N ALA A 15 -0.63 -7.42 0.89
CA ALA A 15 -1.97 -7.38 0.33
C ALA A 15 -1.95 -6.72 -1.05
N LEU A 16 -2.80 -7.22 -1.94
CA LEU A 16 -2.95 -6.72 -3.29
C LEU A 16 -3.88 -5.49 -3.28
N PRO A 17 -3.39 -4.28 -3.58
CA PRO A 17 -4.18 -3.05 -3.45
C PRO A 17 -5.10 -2.79 -4.67
N SER A 18 -5.33 -3.81 -5.51
CA SER A 18 -6.12 -3.67 -6.75
C SER A 18 -7.03 -4.88 -6.89
N ARG A 19 -8.33 -4.61 -6.96
CA ARG A 19 -9.36 -5.60 -7.22
C ARG A 19 -9.26 -6.17 -8.64
N ALA A 20 -8.83 -5.35 -9.60
CA ALA A 20 -8.59 -5.82 -10.97
C ALA A 20 -7.49 -6.89 -11.00
N ALA A 21 -6.35 -6.61 -10.35
CA ALA A 21 -5.25 -7.57 -10.26
C ALA A 21 -5.67 -8.83 -9.48
N ASP A 22 -6.42 -8.67 -8.39
CA ASP A 22 -6.93 -9.80 -7.59
C ASP A 22 -7.90 -10.69 -8.39
N SER A 23 -8.74 -10.08 -9.22
CA SER A 23 -9.66 -10.81 -10.11
C SER A 23 -8.91 -11.65 -11.14
N VAL A 24 -7.82 -11.11 -11.72
CA VAL A 24 -6.96 -11.87 -12.65
C VAL A 24 -6.30 -13.04 -11.92
N TRP A 25 -5.82 -12.82 -10.70
CA TRP A 25 -5.25 -13.89 -9.88
C TRP A 25 -6.26 -15.01 -9.64
N HIS A 26 -7.45 -14.68 -9.14
CA HIS A 26 -8.52 -15.64 -8.91
C HIS A 26 -8.97 -16.37 -10.18
N ALA A 27 -9.00 -15.70 -11.33
CA ALA A 27 -9.31 -16.32 -12.61
C ALA A 27 -8.25 -17.34 -13.02
N TRP A 28 -6.96 -16.99 -12.90
CA TRP A 28 -5.86 -17.91 -13.25
C TRP A 28 -5.80 -19.10 -12.30
N THR A 29 -5.92 -18.89 -10.98
CA THR A 29 -5.98 -19.99 -10.01
C THR A 29 -7.10 -20.98 -10.32
N ARG A 30 -8.29 -20.49 -10.70
CA ARG A 30 -9.43 -21.36 -11.07
C ARG A 30 -9.23 -22.09 -12.39
N MET A 31 -8.52 -21.47 -13.34
CA MET A 31 -8.26 -22.07 -14.65
C MET A 31 -7.16 -23.12 -14.59
N ASN A 32 -6.03 -22.79 -13.95
CA ASN A 32 -4.88 -23.67 -13.84
C ASN A 32 -3.91 -23.19 -12.73
N ALA A 33 -4.14 -23.65 -11.50
CA ALA A 33 -3.30 -23.30 -10.34
C ALA A 33 -1.84 -23.74 -10.51
N ALA A 34 -1.58 -24.91 -11.11
CA ALA A 34 -0.22 -25.42 -11.29
C ALA A 34 0.60 -24.58 -12.27
N ASP A 35 -0.04 -24.03 -13.30
CA ASP A 35 0.58 -23.11 -14.24
C ASP A 35 0.92 -21.76 -13.60
N LEU A 36 0.03 -21.23 -12.75
CA LEU A 36 0.30 -20.04 -11.95
C LEU A 36 1.49 -20.25 -10.99
N ASP A 37 1.57 -21.40 -10.32
CA ASP A 37 2.71 -21.73 -9.45
C ASP A 37 4.01 -21.80 -10.25
N ARG A 38 3.99 -22.43 -11.43
CA ARG A 38 5.15 -22.49 -12.33
C ARG A 38 5.58 -21.10 -12.78
N PHE A 39 4.63 -20.25 -13.17
CA PHE A 39 4.90 -18.86 -13.50
C PHE A 39 5.56 -18.13 -12.33
N CYS A 40 5.05 -18.33 -11.11
CA CYS A 40 5.61 -17.69 -9.92
C CYS A 40 7.06 -18.14 -9.65
N ILE A 41 7.32 -19.44 -9.72
CA ILE A 41 8.67 -19.98 -9.52
C ILE A 41 9.64 -19.45 -10.59
N LEU A 42 9.24 -19.45 -11.87
CA LEU A 42 10.10 -19.01 -12.97
C LEU A 42 10.46 -17.53 -12.89
N HIS A 43 9.53 -16.67 -12.45
CA HIS A 43 9.73 -15.22 -12.47
C HIS A 43 10.11 -14.62 -11.11
N PHE A 44 9.76 -15.27 -10.00
CA PHE A 44 9.97 -14.74 -8.65
C PHE A 44 10.76 -15.70 -7.73
N GLY A 45 11.13 -16.89 -8.21
CA GLY A 45 11.98 -17.84 -7.49
C GLY A 45 11.27 -18.68 -6.43
N SER A 46 9.97 -18.47 -6.22
CA SER A 46 9.15 -19.25 -5.29
C SER A 46 7.69 -19.29 -5.73
N THR A 47 6.92 -20.20 -5.15
CA THR A 47 5.46 -20.06 -5.18
C THR A 47 5.05 -18.87 -4.30
N ILE A 48 3.95 -18.22 -4.65
CA ILE A 48 3.38 -17.13 -3.87
C ILE A 48 1.96 -17.55 -3.50
N PRO A 49 1.72 -17.92 -2.22
CA PRO A 49 0.38 -18.34 -1.80
C PRO A 49 -0.57 -17.14 -1.85
N HIS A 50 -1.67 -17.29 -2.59
CA HIS A 50 -2.81 -16.39 -2.45
C HIS A 50 -3.54 -16.74 -1.16
N LEU A 51 -3.69 -15.74 -0.30
CA LEU A 51 -4.37 -15.87 0.98
C LEU A 51 -5.63 -15.00 0.93
N ASP A 52 -6.78 -15.62 1.13
CA ASP A 52 -8.00 -14.86 1.41
C ASP A 52 -7.79 -13.98 2.64
N GLU A 53 -8.42 -12.80 2.66
CA GLU A 53 -8.35 -11.85 3.78
C GLU A 53 -8.63 -12.54 5.13
N ALA A 54 -9.59 -13.47 5.18
CA ALA A 54 -9.96 -14.23 6.37
C ALA A 54 -8.86 -15.18 6.89
N ARG A 55 -7.88 -15.52 6.05
CA ARG A 55 -6.77 -16.43 6.36
C ARG A 55 -5.44 -15.70 6.55
N MET A 56 -5.41 -14.38 6.35
CA MET A 56 -4.22 -13.58 6.58
C MET A 56 -3.96 -13.39 8.09
N THR A 57 -2.78 -13.77 8.55
CA THR A 57 -2.27 -13.43 9.88
C THR A 57 -1.82 -11.96 9.91
N GLY A 58 -2.35 -11.17 10.85
CA GLY A 58 -2.08 -9.73 10.97
C GLY A 58 -3.21 -8.88 10.37
N SER A 59 -3.03 -7.56 10.32
CA SER A 59 -4.05 -6.67 9.76
C SER A 59 -3.89 -6.48 8.25
N MET A 60 -5.00 -6.47 7.50
CA MET A 60 -5.03 -6.11 6.08
C MET A 60 -4.32 -4.77 5.81
N GLY A 61 -4.47 -3.81 6.75
CA GLY A 61 -3.78 -2.52 6.68
C GLY A 61 -2.26 -2.62 6.71
N GLU A 62 -1.68 -3.49 7.54
CA GLU A 62 -0.23 -3.72 7.58
C GLU A 62 0.28 -4.41 6.32
N ALA A 63 -0.49 -5.37 5.79
CA ALA A 63 -0.13 -6.04 4.55
C ALA A 63 -0.18 -5.10 3.34
N LEU A 64 -1.15 -4.17 3.30
CA LEU A 64 -1.20 -3.09 2.31
C LEU A 64 -0.01 -2.12 2.51
N ALA A 65 0.33 -1.79 3.75
CA ALA A 65 1.48 -0.95 4.07
C ALA A 65 2.80 -1.58 3.61
N ALA A 66 2.96 -2.89 3.78
CA ALA A 66 4.12 -3.63 3.29
C ALA A 66 4.22 -3.54 1.76
N CYS A 67 3.10 -3.76 1.05
CA CYS A 67 3.05 -3.60 -0.42
C CYS A 67 3.42 -2.16 -0.84
N LEU A 68 2.89 -1.15 -0.16
CA LEU A 68 3.17 0.26 -0.43
C LEU A 68 4.67 0.59 -0.31
N VAL A 69 5.28 0.21 0.82
CA VAL A 69 6.70 0.48 1.09
C VAL A 69 7.59 -0.27 0.11
N GLN A 70 7.31 -1.53 -0.16
CA GLN A 70 8.09 -2.33 -1.11
C GLN A 70 7.96 -1.79 -2.54
N GLY A 71 6.78 -1.34 -2.94
CA GLY A 71 6.54 -0.70 -4.22
C GLY A 71 7.35 0.59 -4.37
N ARG A 72 7.38 1.44 -3.32
CA ARG A 72 8.17 2.68 -3.31
C ARG A 72 9.67 2.40 -3.40
N ARG A 73 10.18 1.48 -2.59
CA ARG A 73 11.62 1.12 -2.58
C ARG A 73 12.08 0.64 -3.94
N ARG A 74 11.30 -0.22 -4.61
CA ARG A 74 11.59 -0.70 -5.96
C ARG A 74 11.55 0.39 -7.03
N ALA A 75 10.67 1.36 -6.86
CA ALA A 75 10.63 2.55 -7.71
C ALA A 75 11.75 3.56 -7.36
N SER A 76 12.68 3.21 -6.46
CA SER A 76 13.71 4.12 -5.92
C SER A 76 13.11 5.40 -5.35
N LYS A 77 11.91 5.30 -4.77
CA LYS A 77 11.20 6.39 -4.08
C LYS A 77 11.38 6.27 -2.58
N PRO A 78 11.31 7.40 -1.83
CA PRO A 78 11.35 7.35 -0.38
C PRO A 78 10.23 6.46 0.18
N ALA A 79 10.56 5.50 1.05
CA ALA A 79 9.61 4.55 1.62
C ALA A 79 8.47 5.25 2.39
N ALA A 80 8.81 6.31 3.12
CA ALA A 80 7.87 7.17 3.85
C ALA A 80 7.30 8.32 2.99
N GLY A 81 7.65 8.39 1.69
CA GLY A 81 7.27 9.48 0.79
C GLY A 81 5.80 9.46 0.37
N THR A 82 5.45 10.35 -0.55
CA THR A 82 4.09 10.54 -1.06
C THR A 82 3.86 9.87 -2.41
N ASP A 83 4.80 9.08 -2.92
CA ASP A 83 4.61 8.37 -4.19
C ASP A 83 3.60 7.22 -4.03
N LEU A 84 2.73 7.02 -5.03
CA LEU A 84 1.82 5.87 -5.10
C LEU A 84 2.30 4.90 -6.18
N PRO A 85 2.66 3.66 -5.82
CA PRO A 85 2.98 2.63 -6.79
C PRO A 85 1.83 2.40 -7.77
N ARG A 86 2.13 2.12 -9.04
CA ARG A 86 1.13 1.96 -10.11
C ARG A 86 0.01 0.98 -9.76
N LEU A 87 0.32 -0.07 -9.00
CA LEU A 87 -0.63 -1.08 -8.57
C LEU A 87 -1.75 -0.51 -7.69
N PHE A 88 -1.46 0.49 -6.83
CA PHE A 88 -2.48 1.20 -6.05
C PHE A 88 -3.40 2.04 -6.95
N THR A 89 -2.91 2.50 -8.09
CA THR A 89 -3.71 3.30 -9.03
C THR A 89 -4.40 2.48 -10.12
N LEU A 90 -4.22 1.15 -10.12
CA LEU A 90 -4.60 0.30 -11.24
C LEU A 90 -6.11 0.25 -11.44
N ASP A 91 -6.87 0.05 -10.37
CA ASP A 91 -8.33 0.00 -10.42
C ASP A 91 -8.91 1.30 -11.00
N GLN A 92 -8.45 2.45 -10.51
CA GLN A 92 -8.88 3.76 -11.03
C GLN A 92 -8.52 3.95 -12.51
N ARG A 93 -7.34 3.50 -12.95
CA ARG A 93 -6.91 3.60 -14.36
C ARG A 93 -7.74 2.72 -15.30
N LEU A 94 -8.23 1.59 -14.80
CA LEU A 94 -9.05 0.66 -15.56
C LEU A 94 -10.55 0.98 -15.47
N GLY A 95 -10.95 1.93 -14.61
CA GLY A 95 -12.36 2.13 -14.28
C GLY A 95 -12.96 0.86 -13.66
N MET A 96 -12.21 0.15 -12.80
CA MET A 96 -12.61 -1.14 -12.26
C MET A 96 -13.87 -0.99 -11.38
N PRO A 97 -15.01 -1.60 -11.76
CA PRO A 97 -16.22 -1.57 -10.96
C PRO A 97 -15.99 -2.14 -9.56
N ARG A 98 -16.47 -1.43 -8.54
CA ARG A 98 -16.33 -1.82 -7.13
C ARG A 98 -14.86 -2.02 -6.70
N GLY A 99 -13.91 -1.40 -7.41
CA GLY A 99 -12.50 -1.36 -7.08
C GLY A 99 -12.16 -0.29 -6.05
N PHE A 100 -10.88 0.10 -6.01
CA PHE A 100 -10.36 1.11 -5.10
C PHE A 100 -9.74 2.30 -5.84
N ALA A 101 -10.02 3.51 -5.37
CA ALA A 101 -9.40 4.74 -5.86
C ALA A 101 -8.45 5.28 -4.77
N TYR A 102 -7.15 5.09 -5.00
CA TYR A 102 -6.10 5.62 -4.13
C TYR A 102 -5.56 6.95 -4.66
N GLY A 103 -5.33 7.89 -3.76
CA GLY A 103 -4.76 9.20 -4.07
C GLY A 103 -3.89 9.74 -2.94
N ILE A 104 -3.27 10.90 -3.16
CA ILE A 104 -2.53 11.63 -2.14
C ILE A 104 -3.27 12.92 -1.83
N VAL A 105 -3.66 13.12 -0.58
CA VAL A 105 -4.31 14.33 -0.09
C VAL A 105 -3.58 14.78 1.18
N GLY A 106 -3.07 16.02 1.19
CA GLY A 106 -2.33 16.54 2.34
C GLY A 106 -1.07 15.74 2.69
N GLY A 107 -0.44 15.08 1.70
CA GLY A 107 0.72 14.20 1.91
C GLY A 107 0.39 12.82 2.51
N LEU A 108 -0.89 12.50 2.68
CA LEU A 108 -1.36 11.20 3.17
C LEU A 108 -2.00 10.38 2.05
N VAL A 109 -1.89 9.05 2.17
CA VAL A 109 -2.60 8.14 1.29
C VAL A 109 -4.09 8.18 1.64
N ALA A 110 -4.87 8.64 0.67
CA ALA A 110 -6.32 8.58 0.67
C ALA A 110 -6.79 7.35 -0.11
N CYS A 111 -7.89 6.75 0.32
CA CYS A 111 -8.55 5.66 -0.38
C CYS A 111 -10.06 5.85 -0.34
N SER A 112 -10.72 5.74 -1.48
CA SER A 112 -12.17 5.61 -1.60
C SER A 112 -12.53 4.35 -2.37
N ASN A 113 -13.77 3.90 -2.23
CA ASN A 113 -14.29 2.84 -3.08
C ASN A 113 -14.57 3.41 -4.48
N MET A 114 -14.70 2.53 -5.46
CA MET A 114 -15.26 2.86 -6.77
C MET A 114 -16.68 2.30 -6.87
N ASP A 115 -17.57 2.99 -7.57
CA ASP A 115 -18.94 2.52 -7.84
C ASP A 115 -18.98 1.43 -8.93
N GLU A 116 -20.19 1.04 -9.33
CA GLU A 116 -20.42 0.03 -10.38
C GLU A 116 -20.00 0.50 -11.79
N LEU A 117 -19.85 1.81 -11.99
CA LEU A 117 -19.42 2.42 -13.25
C LEU A 117 -17.91 2.71 -13.27
N GLY A 118 -17.20 2.36 -12.20
CA GLY A 118 -15.77 2.60 -12.09
C GLY A 118 -15.43 4.06 -11.80
N GLN A 119 -16.32 4.81 -11.15
CA GLN A 119 -16.04 6.16 -10.67
C GLN A 119 -15.74 6.15 -9.16
N PRO A 120 -14.83 7.00 -8.66
CA PRO A 120 -14.62 7.14 -7.22
C PRO A 120 -15.91 7.55 -6.51
N ASP A 121 -16.30 6.81 -5.48
CA ASP A 121 -17.53 7.04 -4.71
C ASP A 121 -17.23 7.23 -3.22
N GLY A 122 -17.98 8.16 -2.63
CA GLY A 122 -17.90 8.52 -1.23
C GLY A 122 -16.72 9.40 -0.83
N ARG A 123 -16.63 9.68 0.47
CA ARG A 123 -15.54 10.48 1.03
C ARG A 123 -14.25 9.64 1.13
N PRO A 124 -13.08 10.21 0.74
CA PRO A 124 -11.81 9.52 0.90
C PRO A 124 -11.54 9.25 2.38
N ARG A 125 -11.16 8.01 2.67
CA ARG A 125 -10.68 7.57 3.98
C ARG A 125 -9.17 7.65 4.00
N PHE A 126 -8.60 7.78 5.19
CA PHE A 126 -7.16 7.87 5.41
C PHE A 126 -6.71 6.70 6.28
N PRO A 127 -6.35 5.54 5.69
CA PRO A 127 -5.99 4.37 6.47
C PRO A 127 -4.74 4.65 7.32
N HIS A 128 -4.88 4.56 8.64
CA HIS A 128 -3.77 4.86 9.57
C HIS A 128 -2.52 4.00 9.33
N ALA A 129 -2.69 2.77 8.83
CA ALA A 129 -1.59 1.87 8.51
C ALA A 129 -0.73 2.39 7.34
N LEU A 130 -1.29 3.17 6.41
CA LEU A 130 -0.58 3.73 5.25
C LEU A 130 0.04 5.10 5.52
N ALA A 131 -0.31 5.73 6.65
CA ALA A 131 0.30 6.98 7.09
C ALA A 131 1.75 6.73 7.57
N PRO A 132 2.67 7.70 7.46
CA PRO A 132 4.07 7.52 7.89
C PRO A 132 4.23 7.00 9.32
N GLN A 133 3.38 7.44 10.26
CA GLN A 133 3.38 6.94 11.64
C GLN A 133 2.96 5.46 11.74
N GLY A 134 2.03 5.02 10.89
CA GLY A 134 1.63 3.61 10.77
C GLY A 134 2.77 2.76 10.22
N LEU A 135 3.44 3.24 9.16
CA LEU A 135 4.60 2.56 8.57
C LEU A 135 5.73 2.38 9.60
N LEU A 136 5.99 3.41 10.41
CA LEU A 136 7.01 3.36 11.46
C LEU A 136 6.64 2.35 12.56
N ARG A 137 5.40 2.40 13.07
CA ARG A 137 4.92 1.45 14.10
C ARG A 137 4.96 0.01 13.63
N ALA A 138 4.69 -0.24 12.35
CA ALA A 138 4.77 -1.57 11.75
C ALA A 138 6.22 -2.03 11.48
N GLY A 139 7.23 -1.20 11.74
CA GLY A 139 8.64 -1.49 11.45
C GLY A 139 8.98 -1.55 9.96
N LEU A 140 8.14 -0.96 9.10
CA LEU A 140 8.34 -0.98 7.65
C LEU A 140 9.30 0.13 7.18
N ILE A 141 9.45 1.18 7.98
CA ILE A 141 10.42 2.27 7.77
C ILE A 141 11.18 2.52 9.07
N SER A 142 12.40 3.04 8.93
CA SER A 142 13.23 3.49 10.05
C SER A 142 12.83 4.88 10.56
N ASN A 143 13.27 5.23 11.77
CA ASN A 143 13.13 6.59 12.31
C ASN A 143 13.80 7.64 11.40
N ALA A 144 14.94 7.31 10.80
CA ALA A 144 15.64 8.20 9.87
C ALA A 144 14.80 8.48 8.60
N GLU A 145 14.20 7.44 8.02
CA GLU A 145 13.28 7.58 6.89
C GLU A 145 12.03 8.39 7.27
N PHE A 146 11.49 8.21 8.47
CA PHE A 146 10.33 8.94 8.95
C PHE A 146 10.60 10.44 9.15
N ILE A 147 11.71 10.80 9.81
CA ILE A 147 12.10 12.20 10.07
C ILE A 147 12.34 12.96 8.76
N LYS A 148 12.96 12.30 7.78
CA LYS A 148 13.29 12.91 6.47
C LYS A 148 12.06 13.43 5.73
N VAL A 149 10.86 12.86 5.95
CA VAL A 149 9.63 13.25 5.26
C VAL A 149 8.74 14.18 6.10
N ARG A 150 8.89 14.22 7.43
CA ARG A 150 8.19 15.22 8.28
C ARG A 150 8.81 16.62 8.21
N GLY A 151 10.02 16.76 7.67
CA GLY A 151 10.82 17.97 7.87
C GLY A 151 11.27 18.10 9.33
N PRO A 152 12.18 19.04 9.66
CA PRO A 152 12.53 19.30 11.06
C PRO A 152 11.25 19.69 11.80
N VAL A 153 10.95 18.96 12.87
CA VAL A 153 9.97 19.42 13.86
C VAL A 153 10.59 20.67 14.45
N ALA A 154 10.13 21.86 14.02
CA ALA A 154 10.39 23.06 14.78
C ALA A 154 9.88 22.78 16.20
N PRO A 155 10.71 22.94 17.26
CA PRO A 155 10.18 22.92 18.60
C PRO A 155 9.03 23.92 18.66
N PRO A 156 7.96 23.66 19.43
CA PRO A 156 6.90 24.64 19.60
C PRO A 156 7.59 25.95 19.99
N ALA A 157 7.43 26.97 19.15
CA ALA A 157 7.94 28.29 19.46
C ALA A 157 7.44 28.61 20.86
N ALA A 158 8.37 28.84 21.79
CA ALA A 158 8.03 29.31 23.12
C ALA A 158 7.17 30.55 22.91
N ALA A 159 5.88 30.41 23.18
CA ALA A 159 4.93 31.47 22.90
C ALA A 159 5.31 32.67 23.78
N PRO A 160 5.51 33.87 23.23
CA PRO A 160 6.02 35.02 23.98
C PRO A 160 5.01 35.67 24.94
N TRP A 161 4.00 34.93 25.42
CA TRP A 161 3.01 35.46 26.36
C TRP A 161 3.25 35.07 27.83
N ALA A 162 4.28 34.29 28.15
CA ALA A 162 4.64 33.97 29.54
C ALA A 162 5.37 35.12 30.29
N ALA A 163 5.03 36.37 29.97
CA ALA A 163 5.53 37.56 30.66
C ALA A 163 4.47 38.67 30.74
N ILE A 164 3.22 38.33 31.06
CA ILE A 164 2.34 39.23 31.85
C ILE A 164 1.53 38.32 32.80
N GLY A 165 1.78 38.45 34.10
CA GLY A 165 1.09 37.73 35.17
C GLY A 165 1.89 37.75 36.46
#